data_AF-A0AB74LSV9-F1
#
_entry.id   AF-A0AB74LSV9-F1
#
_cell.length_a   1.000
_cell.length_b   1.000
_cell.length_c   1.000
_cell.angle_alpha   90.00
_cell.angle_beta   90.00
_cell.angle_gamma   90.00
#
_symmetry.space_group_name_H-M   'P 1'
#
loop_
_entity.id
_entity.type
_entity.pdbx_description
1 polymer ?
#
loop_
_entity_poly.entity_id
_entity_poly.type
_entity_poly.pdbx_seq_one_letter_code
_entity_poly.pdbx_strand_id
1 'polypeptide(L)'
;MVRGYEAIIGKALPLVATPDLTALRAELIAEFPYAHAAIEALLSDLGGRYVHLHPTILVGLPGCGKSRLAHRVAERLGLGPWRVDGSHDGASFLGGTDRRWTSAEPAHALMAMNRFGIANPMILIDEIEKAATRTDHGRLWDTLLVMLEPETARHYMDPAFQVEVDLSQVSWIATANTTKNLPGPLLDRMRVIGVSSPGPADLPALLPGVLAGIAQARGHDPRFLEPLDGEERGAVETAWRGGSVRRLTRVVEAIVAVRGKVAPRH
;
A
#
# COMPACT_ATOMS: atom_id res chain seq x y z
N MET A 1 12.46 0.02 28.16
CA MET A 1 13.31 -0.39 27.02
C MET A 1 12.40 -1.15 26.06
N VAL A 2 12.28 -0.68 24.83
CA VAL A 2 11.47 -1.33 23.79
C VAL A 2 12.09 -2.71 23.53
N ARG A 3 11.35 -3.79 23.80
CA ARG A 3 11.81 -5.19 23.65
C ARG A 3 11.36 -5.74 22.28
N GLY A 4 12.02 -6.79 21.77
CA GLY A 4 11.59 -7.47 20.53
C GLY A 4 12.25 -6.96 19.24
N TYR A 5 13.35 -6.23 19.35
CA TYR A 5 14.14 -5.69 18.23
C TYR A 5 15.58 -6.23 18.20
N GLU A 6 15.88 -7.23 19.02
CA GLU A 6 17.20 -7.88 19.13
C GLU A 6 17.65 -8.54 17.81
N ALA A 7 16.69 -8.83 16.93
CA ALA A 7 16.93 -9.37 15.60
C ALA A 7 17.59 -8.36 14.65
N ILE A 8 17.38 -7.05 14.86
CA ILE A 8 17.81 -6.01 13.91
C ILE A 8 18.83 -5.02 14.49
N ILE A 9 18.87 -4.83 15.81
CA ILE A 9 19.80 -3.87 16.43
C ILE A 9 21.26 -4.30 16.19
N GLY A 10 22.05 -3.37 15.61
CA GLY A 10 23.48 -3.58 15.33
C GLY A 10 23.78 -4.59 14.22
N LYS A 11 22.77 -4.98 13.42
CA LYS A 11 22.91 -5.99 12.36
C LYS A 11 22.56 -5.40 11.01
N ALA A 12 23.34 -5.75 9.99
CA ALA A 12 23.00 -5.45 8.61
C ALA A 12 21.86 -6.37 8.16
N LEU A 13 20.72 -5.79 7.79
CA LEU A 13 19.60 -6.55 7.22
C LEU A 13 19.79 -6.73 5.71
N PRO A 14 19.34 -7.86 5.14
CA PRO A 14 19.39 -8.07 3.71
C PRO A 14 18.51 -7.07 2.96
N LEU A 15 18.92 -6.76 1.73
CA LEU A 15 18.13 -6.01 0.76
C LEU A 15 17.48 -6.97 -0.23
N VAL A 16 16.22 -6.73 -0.55
CA VAL A 16 15.49 -7.48 -1.57
C VAL A 16 16.08 -7.19 -2.95
N ALA A 17 16.54 -8.23 -3.64
CA ALA A 17 17.10 -8.13 -4.99
C ALA A 17 16.00 -7.84 -6.02
N THR A 18 16.34 -7.10 -7.07
CA THR A 18 15.40 -6.81 -8.16
C THR A 18 15.06 -8.10 -8.92
N PRO A 19 13.77 -8.51 -9.00
CA PRO A 19 13.36 -9.70 -9.73
C PRO A 19 13.31 -9.44 -11.25
N ASP A 20 13.00 -10.47 -12.04
CA ASP A 20 12.63 -10.27 -13.45
C ASP A 20 11.33 -9.47 -13.54
N LEU A 21 11.46 -8.22 -13.99
CA LEU A 21 10.36 -7.29 -14.10
C LEU A 21 9.42 -7.63 -15.27
N THR A 22 9.84 -8.46 -16.22
CA THR A 22 9.03 -8.80 -17.40
C THR A 22 7.81 -9.61 -16.99
N ALA A 23 8.02 -10.72 -16.28
CA ALA A 23 6.94 -11.56 -15.75
C ALA A 23 6.09 -10.79 -14.73
N LEU A 24 6.73 -10.04 -13.84
CA LEU A 24 6.05 -9.25 -12.81
C LEU A 24 5.12 -8.18 -13.42
N ARG A 25 5.58 -7.45 -14.47
CA ARG A 25 4.74 -6.49 -15.20
C ARG A 25 3.53 -7.17 -15.80
N ALA A 26 3.72 -8.28 -16.52
CA ALA A 26 2.63 -9.00 -17.18
C ALA A 26 1.56 -9.47 -16.17
N GLU A 27 1.97 -10.01 -15.03
CA GLU A 27 1.05 -10.43 -13.96
C GLU A 27 0.27 -9.26 -13.36
N LEU A 28 0.95 -8.15 -13.04
CA LEU A 28 0.28 -6.98 -12.47
C LEU A 28 -0.68 -6.34 -13.46
N ILE A 29 -0.32 -6.27 -14.74
CA ILE A 29 -1.19 -5.75 -15.80
C ILE A 29 -2.40 -6.67 -15.99
N ALA A 30 -2.22 -7.98 -15.90
CA ALA A 30 -3.33 -8.93 -15.95
C ALA A 30 -4.28 -8.77 -14.74
N GLU A 31 -3.77 -8.48 -13.54
CA GLU A 31 -4.59 -8.25 -12.33
C GLU A 31 -5.24 -6.86 -12.30
N PHE A 32 -4.58 -5.84 -12.89
CA PHE A 32 -5.00 -4.44 -12.89
C PHE A 32 -4.93 -3.80 -14.30
N PRO A 33 -5.70 -4.29 -15.27
CA PRO A 33 -5.60 -3.84 -16.68
C PRO A 33 -5.81 -2.33 -16.84
N TYR A 34 -6.76 -1.76 -16.10
CA TYR A 34 -7.03 -0.33 -16.06
C TYR A 34 -5.88 0.54 -15.51
N ALA A 35 -4.93 -0.06 -14.78
CA ALA A 35 -3.82 0.65 -14.14
C ALA A 35 -2.48 0.45 -14.88
N HIS A 36 -2.50 -0.05 -16.12
CA HIS A 36 -1.31 -0.34 -16.91
C HIS A 36 -0.28 0.81 -16.91
N ALA A 37 -0.69 2.04 -17.24
CA ALA A 37 0.23 3.20 -17.24
C ALA A 37 0.85 3.48 -15.86
N ALA A 38 0.10 3.25 -14.77
CA ALA A 38 0.61 3.43 -13.42
C ALA A 38 1.63 2.34 -13.04
N ILE A 39 1.41 1.10 -13.49
CA ILE A 39 2.33 -0.02 -13.28
C ILE A 39 3.65 0.22 -14.01
N GLU A 40 3.59 0.61 -15.28
CA GLU A 40 4.78 0.92 -16.07
C GLU A 40 5.58 2.05 -15.43
N ALA A 41 4.91 3.13 -15.04
CA ALA A 41 5.57 4.24 -14.35
C ALA A 41 6.16 3.83 -13.00
N LEU A 42 5.45 3.03 -12.18
CA LEU A 42 5.97 2.54 -10.90
C LEU A 42 7.27 1.74 -11.07
N LEU A 43 7.32 0.90 -12.10
CA LEU A 43 8.41 -0.04 -12.34
C LEU A 43 9.48 0.47 -13.32
N SER A 44 9.36 1.70 -13.84
CA SER A 44 10.24 2.26 -14.86
C SER A 44 11.69 2.38 -14.39
N ASP A 45 11.87 2.74 -13.11
CA ASP A 45 13.16 3.12 -12.55
C ASP A 45 13.86 1.93 -11.87
N LEU A 46 13.22 0.76 -11.86
CA LEU A 46 13.80 -0.47 -11.34
C LEU A 46 14.75 -1.07 -12.39
N GLY A 47 16.05 -0.94 -12.12
CA GLY A 47 17.12 -1.60 -12.90
C GLY A 47 18.39 -1.90 -12.12
N GLY A 48 18.45 -1.48 -10.84
CA GLY A 48 19.57 -1.75 -9.96
C GLY A 48 19.58 -3.17 -9.40
N ARG A 49 20.65 -3.50 -8.65
CA ARG A 49 20.81 -4.81 -7.98
C ARG A 49 19.70 -5.09 -6.96
N TYR A 50 19.23 -4.06 -6.28
CA TYR A 50 18.22 -4.15 -5.23
C TYR A 50 17.01 -3.30 -5.59
N VAL A 51 15.84 -3.72 -5.10
CA VAL A 51 14.59 -2.99 -5.32
C VAL A 51 14.63 -1.71 -4.50
N HIS A 52 14.47 -0.58 -5.17
CA HIS A 52 14.30 0.72 -4.56
C HIS A 52 13.34 1.54 -5.42
N LEU A 53 12.11 1.72 -4.95
CA LEU A 53 11.08 2.45 -5.69
C LEU A 53 11.30 3.95 -5.52
N HIS A 54 11.18 4.70 -6.61
CA HIS A 54 11.12 6.16 -6.52
C HIS A 54 9.93 6.56 -5.61
N PRO A 55 10.12 7.45 -4.62
CA PRO A 55 9.03 7.97 -3.82
C PRO A 55 7.87 8.44 -4.70
N THR A 56 6.68 7.87 -4.49
CA THR A 56 5.57 8.02 -5.43
C THR A 56 4.25 8.31 -4.71
N ILE A 57 3.43 9.21 -5.25
CA ILE A 57 2.04 9.42 -4.85
C ILE A 57 1.12 8.89 -5.95
N LEU A 58 0.35 7.86 -5.65
CA LEU A 58 -0.71 7.36 -6.51
C LEU A 58 -1.97 8.22 -6.34
N VAL A 59 -2.44 8.85 -7.42
CA VAL A 59 -3.58 9.76 -7.41
C VAL A 59 -4.71 9.22 -8.28
N GLY A 60 -5.94 9.23 -7.78
CA GLY A 60 -7.09 8.72 -8.54
C GLY A 60 -8.37 8.74 -7.73
N LEU A 61 -9.50 8.43 -8.38
CA LEU A 61 -10.81 8.50 -7.72
C LEU A 61 -10.92 7.56 -6.51
N PRO A 62 -11.78 7.88 -5.52
CA PRO A 62 -12.04 6.99 -4.40
C PRO A 62 -12.50 5.60 -4.88
N GLY A 63 -11.81 4.56 -4.39
CA GLY A 63 -12.14 3.18 -4.74
C GLY A 63 -11.63 2.68 -6.10
N CYS A 64 -10.77 3.42 -6.82
CA CYS A 64 -10.10 2.89 -8.03
C CYS A 64 -9.03 1.83 -7.73
N GLY A 65 -8.70 1.58 -6.47
CA GLY A 65 -7.79 0.49 -6.07
C GLY A 65 -6.32 0.89 -5.87
N LYS A 66 -6.00 2.18 -5.68
CA LYS A 66 -4.64 2.69 -5.43
C LYS A 66 -3.87 1.90 -4.35
N SER A 67 -4.45 1.77 -3.17
CA SER A 67 -3.83 1.07 -2.04
C SER A 67 -3.65 -0.41 -2.32
N ARG A 68 -4.62 -1.04 -3.02
CA ARG A 68 -4.54 -2.44 -3.44
C ARG A 68 -3.40 -2.62 -4.44
N LEU A 69 -3.28 -1.75 -5.44
CA LEU A 69 -2.21 -1.76 -6.42
C LEU A 69 -0.84 -1.63 -5.74
N ALA A 70 -0.65 -0.62 -4.88
CA ALA A 70 0.61 -0.41 -4.16
C ALA A 70 1.00 -1.62 -3.29
N HIS A 71 0.02 -2.17 -2.56
CA HIS A 71 0.24 -3.37 -1.75
C HIS A 71 0.65 -4.58 -2.61
N ARG A 72 -0.04 -4.81 -3.74
CA ARG A 72 0.29 -5.91 -4.65
C ARG A 72 1.65 -5.75 -5.30
N VAL A 73 2.04 -4.53 -5.67
CA VAL A 73 3.37 -4.23 -6.17
C VAL A 73 4.43 -4.60 -5.13
N ALA A 74 4.28 -4.19 -3.87
CA ALA A 74 5.19 -4.58 -2.80
C ALA A 74 5.25 -6.09 -2.56
N GLU A 75 4.11 -6.78 -2.56
CA GLU A 75 4.07 -8.25 -2.43
C GLU A 75 4.82 -8.96 -3.56
N ARG A 76 4.59 -8.55 -4.82
CA ARG A 76 5.27 -9.15 -5.99
C ARG A 76 6.76 -8.84 -6.01
N LEU A 77 7.17 -7.67 -5.53
CA LEU A 77 8.57 -7.30 -5.40
C LEU A 77 9.24 -7.88 -4.16
N GLY A 78 8.50 -8.45 -3.21
CA GLY A 78 9.04 -8.98 -1.95
C GLY A 78 9.39 -7.91 -0.90
N LEU A 79 8.90 -6.68 -1.05
CA LEU A 79 9.27 -5.53 -0.21
C LEU A 79 8.58 -5.48 1.16
N GLY A 80 7.76 -6.46 1.56
CA GLY A 80 7.08 -6.41 2.88
C GLY A 80 6.23 -5.14 3.09
N PRO A 81 4.98 -5.09 2.59
CA PRO A 81 4.16 -3.88 2.67
C PRO A 81 3.80 -3.54 4.13
N TRP A 82 4.18 -2.33 4.57
CA TRP A 82 3.78 -1.75 5.84
C TRP A 82 2.84 -0.57 5.62
N ARG A 83 1.56 -0.75 5.97
CA ARG A 83 0.50 0.22 5.70
C ARG A 83 0.23 1.10 6.91
N VAL A 84 0.15 2.41 6.67
CA VAL A 84 -0.21 3.43 7.66
C VAL A 84 -1.29 4.35 7.08
N ASP A 85 -2.16 4.88 7.93
CA ASP A 85 -3.21 5.83 7.53
C ASP A 85 -2.69 7.26 7.69
N GLY A 86 -2.71 8.02 6.60
CA GLY A 86 -2.25 9.40 6.54
C GLY A 86 -3.15 10.37 7.31
N SER A 87 -4.36 9.98 7.73
CA SER A 87 -5.23 10.82 8.55
C SER A 87 -4.79 10.95 10.01
N HIS A 88 -3.67 10.35 10.40
CA HIS A 88 -3.17 10.46 11.77
C HIS A 88 -2.58 11.85 12.03
N ASP A 89 -2.93 12.40 13.19
CA ASP A 89 -2.52 13.73 13.62
C ASP A 89 -1.19 13.64 14.38
N GLY A 90 -0.07 13.76 13.66
CA GLY A 90 1.21 14.08 14.30
C GLY A 90 2.46 13.62 13.53
N ALA A 91 3.51 14.44 13.63
CA ALA A 91 4.85 14.11 13.13
C ALA A 91 5.40 12.80 13.73
N SER A 92 5.06 12.52 14.99
CA SER A 92 5.53 11.35 15.76
C SER A 92 4.89 10.03 15.36
N PHE A 93 3.78 10.05 14.61
CA PHE A 93 3.13 8.80 14.18
C PHE A 93 4.02 8.03 13.21
N LEU A 94 4.52 8.69 12.16
CA LEU A 94 5.44 8.07 11.22
C LEU A 94 6.86 7.96 11.78
N GLY A 95 7.30 9.00 12.49
CA GLY A 95 8.67 9.15 13.00
C GLY A 95 8.96 8.46 14.32
N GLY A 96 7.95 7.89 14.97
CA GLY A 96 8.07 7.36 16.31
C GLY A 96 7.95 8.43 17.41
N THR A 97 7.81 7.97 18.65
CA THR A 97 7.65 8.79 19.84
C THR A 97 8.86 8.67 20.76
N ASP A 98 9.22 9.77 21.40
CA ASP A 98 10.39 9.84 22.29
C ASP A 98 10.30 8.82 23.43
N ARG A 99 11.44 8.20 23.77
CA ARG A 99 11.57 7.21 24.85
C ARG A 99 11.03 7.68 26.22
N ARG A 100 10.92 8.99 26.44
CA ARG A 100 10.37 9.60 27.67
C ARG A 100 8.86 9.45 27.78
N TRP A 101 8.15 9.16 26.69
CA TRP A 101 6.71 8.88 26.73
C TRP A 101 6.43 7.47 27.22
N THR A 102 5.35 7.30 27.99
CA THR A 102 4.91 6.01 28.54
C THR A 102 4.70 4.94 27.46
N SER A 103 4.33 5.38 26.25
CA SER A 103 4.12 4.54 25.07
C SER A 103 5.09 4.93 23.94
N ALA A 104 6.39 4.86 24.21
CA ALA A 104 7.42 5.08 23.20
C ALA A 104 7.33 3.99 22.11
N GLU A 105 7.20 4.42 20.86
CA GLU A 105 7.06 3.59 19.68
C GLU A 105 8.12 4.01 18.65
N PRO A 106 8.90 3.08 18.08
CA PRO A 106 9.87 3.43 17.06
C PRO A 106 9.22 3.89 15.76
N ALA A 107 10.01 4.49 14.87
CA ALA A 107 9.53 4.87 13.55
C ALA A 107 8.93 3.67 12.80
N HIS A 108 7.85 3.90 12.05
CA HIS A 108 7.16 2.83 11.31
C HIS A 108 8.08 2.08 10.33
N ALA A 109 9.06 2.78 9.75
CA ALA A 109 10.06 2.14 8.90
C ALA A 109 10.89 1.09 9.66
N LEU A 110 11.31 1.38 10.89
CA LEU A 110 12.05 0.45 11.73
C LEU A 110 11.17 -0.72 12.19
N MET A 111 9.89 -0.46 12.48
CA MET A 111 8.92 -1.53 12.78
C MET A 111 8.75 -2.47 11.58
N ALA A 112 8.67 -1.93 10.37
CA ALA A 112 8.58 -2.71 9.13
C ALA A 112 9.84 -3.56 8.92
N MET A 113 11.04 -2.96 9.08
CA MET A 113 12.31 -3.68 9.01
C MET A 113 12.36 -4.84 10.02
N ASN A 114 11.93 -4.61 11.26
CA ASN A 114 11.87 -5.66 12.29
C ASN A 114 10.93 -6.79 11.91
N ARG A 115 9.74 -6.46 11.39
CA ARG A 115 8.71 -7.44 11.02
C ARG A 115 9.11 -8.30 9.83
N PHE A 116 9.69 -7.69 8.80
CA PHE A 116 9.98 -8.37 7.54
C PHE A 116 11.43 -8.85 7.43
N GLY A 117 12.32 -8.42 8.31
CA GLY A 117 13.73 -8.83 8.33
C GLY A 117 14.51 -8.33 7.12
N ILE A 118 14.11 -7.21 6.52
CA ILE A 118 14.74 -6.60 5.34
C ILE A 118 15.00 -5.10 5.57
N ALA A 119 16.04 -4.55 4.94
CA ALA A 119 16.40 -3.13 5.04
C ALA A 119 15.65 -2.21 4.06
N ASN A 120 14.98 -2.76 3.04
CA ASN A 120 14.22 -2.00 2.05
C ASN A 120 12.72 -2.31 2.07
N PRO A 121 12.03 -2.25 3.23
CA PRO A 121 10.59 -2.46 3.23
C PRO A 121 9.86 -1.37 2.44
N MET A 122 8.63 -1.63 1.99
CA MET A 122 7.77 -0.60 1.40
C MET A 122 6.80 -0.04 2.44
N ILE A 123 6.85 1.26 2.67
CA ILE A 123 5.86 1.98 3.48
C ILE A 123 4.76 2.53 2.56
N LEU A 124 3.52 2.14 2.85
CA LEU A 124 2.31 2.63 2.19
C LEU A 124 1.58 3.63 3.08
N ILE A 125 1.56 4.91 2.69
CA ILE A 125 0.82 5.96 3.40
C ILE A 125 -0.50 6.22 2.69
N ASP A 126 -1.60 5.76 3.26
CA ASP A 126 -2.92 5.89 2.63
C ASP A 126 -3.58 7.24 2.90
N GLU A 127 -4.30 7.75 1.89
CA GLU A 127 -5.09 8.99 2.00
C GLU A 127 -4.27 10.15 2.58
N ILE A 128 -3.04 10.28 2.06
CA ILE A 128 -2.05 11.19 2.61
C ILE A 128 -2.59 12.62 2.64
N GLU A 129 -3.42 13.02 1.66
CA GLU A 129 -4.07 14.34 1.60
C GLU A 129 -4.96 14.70 2.80
N LYS A 130 -5.30 13.71 3.65
CA LYS A 130 -6.07 13.90 4.87
C LYS A 130 -5.23 14.23 6.10
N ALA A 131 -3.90 14.18 6.00
CA ALA A 131 -3.04 14.50 7.13
C ALA A 131 -3.32 15.91 7.67
N ALA A 132 -3.34 16.04 9.00
CA ALA A 132 -3.58 17.32 9.63
C ALA A 132 -2.66 18.42 9.09
N THR A 133 -3.26 19.56 8.80
CA THR A 133 -2.56 20.79 8.41
C THR A 133 -2.15 21.62 9.63
N ARG A 134 -2.63 21.25 10.83
CA ARG A 134 -2.26 21.92 12.09
C ARG A 134 -0.81 21.62 12.44
N THR A 135 -0.13 22.60 13.04
CA THR A 135 1.30 22.56 13.35
C THR A 135 1.58 22.35 14.84
N ASP A 136 0.54 22.27 15.67
CA ASP A 136 0.62 22.12 17.13
C ASP A 136 1.38 20.87 17.57
N HIS A 137 1.39 19.81 16.76
CA HIS A 137 2.11 18.56 17.02
C HIS A 137 3.10 18.16 15.90
N GLY A 138 3.50 19.13 15.07
CA GLY A 138 4.23 18.87 13.82
C GLY A 138 3.35 18.17 12.77
N ARG A 139 3.77 18.20 11.50
CA ARG A 139 2.99 17.57 10.41
C ARG A 139 3.62 16.25 10.00
N LEU A 140 2.76 15.29 9.63
CA LEU A 140 3.19 14.04 8.99
C LEU A 140 4.07 14.31 7.77
N TRP A 141 3.73 15.35 6.99
CA TRP A 141 4.49 15.82 5.85
C TRP A 141 5.95 16.15 6.19
N ASP A 142 6.17 16.86 7.28
CA ASP A 142 7.49 17.35 7.65
C ASP A 142 8.40 16.17 8.03
N THR A 143 7.88 15.22 8.80
CA THR A 143 8.60 13.96 9.10
C THR A 143 8.90 13.17 7.83
N LEU A 144 7.93 13.05 6.93
CA LEU A 144 8.12 12.33 5.69
C LEU A 144 9.20 12.99 4.81
N LEU A 145 9.22 14.32 4.71
CA LEU A 145 10.23 15.04 3.92
C LEU A 145 11.67 14.73 4.39
N VAL A 146 11.89 14.63 5.71
CA VAL A 146 13.19 14.23 6.28
C VAL A 146 13.54 12.78 5.91
N MET A 147 12.55 11.89 5.85
CA MET A 147 12.77 10.48 5.48
C MET A 147 12.92 10.26 3.97
N LEU A 148 12.43 11.19 3.15
CA LEU A 148 12.54 11.12 1.68
C LEU A 148 13.89 11.63 1.15
N GLU A 149 14.57 12.48 1.91
CA GLU A 149 15.84 13.07 1.51
C GLU A 149 17.01 12.10 1.81
N PRO A 150 17.80 11.66 0.81
CA PRO A 150 18.78 10.58 1.00
C PRO A 150 19.81 10.83 2.10
N GLU A 151 20.27 12.08 2.27
CA GLU A 151 21.28 12.43 3.28
C GLU A 151 20.74 12.30 4.70
N THR A 152 19.55 12.80 4.97
CA THR A 152 18.91 12.69 6.29
C THR A 152 18.34 11.30 6.54
N ALA A 153 17.89 10.59 5.50
CA ALA A 153 17.40 9.23 5.61
C ALA A 153 18.49 8.25 6.07
N ARG A 154 19.74 8.42 5.65
CA ARG A 154 20.88 7.56 6.07
C ARG A 154 21.21 7.65 7.55
N HIS A 155 20.89 8.78 8.17
CA HIS A 155 21.24 9.11 9.56
C HIS A 155 19.99 9.44 10.38
N TYR A 156 18.87 8.75 10.12
CA TYR A 156 17.62 9.05 10.79
C TYR A 156 17.73 8.68 12.28
N MET A 157 17.63 9.68 13.16
CA MET A 157 17.68 9.47 14.60
C MET A 157 16.30 8.98 15.11
N ASP A 158 16.18 7.69 15.41
CA ASP A 158 14.94 7.14 15.95
C ASP A 158 14.69 7.64 17.38
N PRO A 159 13.54 8.28 17.67
CA PRO A 159 13.30 8.91 18.97
C PRO A 159 13.05 7.90 20.10
N ALA A 160 12.60 6.67 19.78
CA ALA A 160 12.34 5.65 20.79
C ALA A 160 13.63 4.93 21.22
N PHE A 161 14.52 4.64 20.28
CA PHE A 161 15.81 3.98 20.53
C PHE A 161 16.97 4.94 20.78
N GLN A 162 16.87 6.20 20.32
CA GLN A 162 17.93 7.22 20.39
C GLN A 162 19.21 6.74 19.68
N VAL A 163 19.05 6.13 18.50
CA VAL A 163 20.14 5.65 17.65
C VAL A 163 19.85 6.03 16.19
N GLU A 164 20.91 6.18 15.41
CA GLU A 164 20.79 6.37 13.96
C GLU A 164 20.35 5.07 13.27
N VAL A 165 19.43 5.22 12.32
CA VAL A 165 18.91 4.16 11.46
C VAL A 165 19.04 4.63 10.01
N ASP A 166 19.59 3.77 9.16
CA ASP A 166 19.64 4.02 7.72
C ASP A 166 18.29 3.63 7.07
N LEU A 167 17.51 4.65 6.72
CA LEU A 167 16.24 4.52 6.01
C LEU A 167 16.38 4.74 4.50
N SER A 168 17.60 4.95 3.98
CA SER A 168 17.83 5.34 2.59
C SER A 168 17.45 4.30 1.53
N GLN A 169 17.17 3.07 1.96
CA GLN A 169 16.70 1.98 1.10
C GLN A 169 15.20 1.70 1.25
N VAL A 170 14.51 2.37 2.17
CA VAL A 170 13.06 2.22 2.38
C VAL A 170 12.31 2.77 1.16
N SER A 171 11.36 2.00 0.63
CA SER A 171 10.54 2.41 -0.51
C SER A 171 9.26 3.10 -0.03
N TRP A 172 8.96 4.28 -0.55
CA TRP A 172 7.83 5.10 -0.11
C TRP A 172 6.75 5.21 -1.19
N ILE A 173 5.55 4.70 -0.91
CA ILE A 173 4.36 4.93 -1.73
C ILE A 173 3.28 5.60 -0.87
N ALA A 174 2.70 6.68 -1.38
CA ALA A 174 1.51 7.29 -0.80
C ALA A 174 0.32 7.16 -1.74
N THR A 175 -0.90 7.22 -1.21
CA THR A 175 -2.12 7.31 -2.01
C THR A 175 -2.85 8.61 -1.70
N ALA A 176 -3.44 9.22 -2.73
CA ALA A 176 -4.29 10.39 -2.57
C ALA A 176 -5.48 10.37 -3.53
N ASN A 177 -6.59 11.02 -3.15
CA ASN A 177 -7.68 11.26 -4.08
C ASN A 177 -7.46 12.53 -4.93
N THR A 178 -6.69 13.49 -4.42
CA THR A 178 -6.34 14.73 -5.11
C THR A 178 -5.03 15.28 -4.58
N THR A 179 -4.29 16.01 -5.42
CA THR A 179 -3.07 16.72 -5.02
C THR A 179 -3.33 18.13 -4.49
N LYS A 180 -4.57 18.63 -4.57
CA LYS A 180 -4.90 20.05 -4.27
C LYS A 180 -4.48 20.50 -2.88
N ASN A 181 -4.53 19.59 -1.90
CA ASN A 181 -4.22 19.90 -0.50
C ASN A 181 -2.80 19.47 -0.10
N LEU A 182 -2.00 18.99 -1.04
CA LEU A 182 -0.64 18.54 -0.76
C LEU A 182 0.35 19.71 -0.77
N PRO A 183 1.31 19.74 0.15
CA PRO A 183 2.33 20.78 0.18
C PRO A 183 3.28 20.65 -1.02
N GLY A 184 3.65 21.79 -1.63
CA GLY A 184 4.61 21.86 -2.75
C GLY A 184 5.91 21.07 -2.53
N PRO A 185 6.59 21.21 -1.37
CA PRO A 185 7.82 20.47 -1.08
C PRO A 185 7.69 18.94 -1.18
N LEU A 186 6.50 18.39 -0.96
CA LEU A 186 6.22 16.96 -1.12
C LEU A 186 6.05 16.60 -2.61
N LEU A 187 5.32 17.42 -3.36
CA LEU A 187 5.12 17.24 -4.80
C LEU A 187 6.44 17.36 -5.57
N ASP A 188 7.38 18.14 -5.07
CA ASP A 188 8.73 18.28 -5.66
C ASP A 188 9.61 17.04 -5.43
N ARG A 189 9.39 16.31 -4.34
CA ARG A 189 10.19 15.13 -3.95
C ARG A 189 9.56 13.79 -4.35
N MET A 190 8.25 13.77 -4.57
CA MET A 190 7.51 12.56 -4.91
C MET A 190 6.95 12.64 -6.32
N ARG A 191 7.14 11.56 -7.07
CA ARG A 191 6.55 11.39 -8.39
C ARG A 191 5.04 11.20 -8.26
N VAL A 192 4.25 12.00 -8.96
CA VAL A 192 2.79 11.85 -8.99
C VAL A 192 2.39 10.94 -10.16
N ILE A 193 1.72 9.82 -9.86
CA ILE A 193 1.23 8.87 -10.86
C ILE A 193 -0.30 8.78 -10.79
N GLY A 194 -0.96 9.01 -11.92
CA GLY A 194 -2.40 8.85 -12.05
C GLY A 194 -2.81 7.38 -12.15
N VAL A 195 -3.82 6.97 -11.37
CA VAL A 195 -4.45 5.65 -11.41
C VAL A 195 -5.88 5.79 -11.93
N SER A 196 -6.13 5.27 -13.13
CA SER A 196 -7.45 5.24 -13.74
C SER A 196 -8.45 4.45 -12.91
N SER A 197 -9.74 4.68 -13.14
CA SER A 197 -10.78 3.82 -12.58
C SER A 197 -11.09 2.67 -13.53
N PRO A 198 -11.33 1.45 -13.02
CA PRO A 198 -11.70 0.33 -13.85
C PRO A 198 -13.04 0.55 -14.54
N GLY A 199 -13.15 0.12 -15.79
CA GLY A 199 -14.37 0.07 -16.57
C GLY A 199 -15.00 -1.34 -16.58
N PRO A 200 -16.13 -1.51 -17.30
CA PRO A 200 -16.77 -2.81 -17.46
C PRO A 200 -15.86 -3.89 -18.06
N ALA A 201 -14.96 -3.50 -18.97
CA ALA A 201 -14.03 -4.43 -19.63
C ALA A 201 -13.02 -5.06 -18.66
N ASP A 202 -12.75 -4.41 -17.52
CA ASP A 202 -11.81 -4.89 -16.50
C ASP A 202 -12.46 -5.88 -15.51
N LEU A 203 -13.78 -6.03 -15.56
CA LEU A 203 -14.54 -6.90 -14.65
C LEU A 203 -13.97 -8.34 -14.56
N PRO A 204 -13.63 -9.02 -15.68
CA PRO A 204 -13.13 -10.39 -15.62
C PRO A 204 -11.83 -10.51 -14.81
N ALA A 205 -10.95 -9.53 -14.90
CA ALA A 205 -9.69 -9.49 -14.15
C ALA A 205 -9.92 -9.17 -12.66
N LEU A 206 -10.93 -8.35 -12.35
CA LEU A 206 -11.24 -7.94 -10.98
C LEU A 206 -11.96 -9.01 -10.17
N LEU A 207 -12.84 -9.80 -10.80
CA LEU A 207 -13.71 -10.76 -10.11
C LEU A 207 -12.96 -11.76 -9.22
N PRO A 208 -11.87 -12.43 -9.68
CA PRO A 208 -11.15 -13.39 -8.84
C PRO A 208 -10.65 -12.76 -7.53
N GLY A 209 -10.06 -11.57 -7.61
CA GLY A 209 -9.57 -10.85 -6.43
C GLY A 209 -10.69 -10.39 -5.50
N VAL A 210 -11.83 -9.97 -6.06
CA VAL A 210 -13.02 -9.59 -5.28
C VAL A 210 -13.61 -10.79 -4.54
N LEU A 211 -13.77 -11.93 -5.22
CA LEU A 211 -14.29 -13.17 -4.63
C LEU A 211 -13.36 -13.70 -3.53
N ALA A 212 -12.05 -13.71 -3.78
CA ALA A 212 -11.06 -14.10 -2.78
C ALA A 212 -11.11 -13.21 -1.53
N GLY A 213 -11.25 -11.89 -1.71
CA GLY A 213 -11.41 -10.95 -0.60
C GLY A 213 -12.69 -11.18 0.20
N ILE A 214 -13.81 -11.48 -0.47
CA ILE A 214 -15.09 -11.81 0.19
C ILE A 214 -14.96 -13.12 1.00
N ALA A 215 -14.33 -14.14 0.42
CA ALA A 215 -14.11 -15.42 1.11
C ALA A 215 -13.27 -15.24 2.39
N GLN A 216 -12.15 -14.52 2.29
CA GLN A 216 -11.29 -14.20 3.43
C GLN A 216 -12.04 -13.42 4.51
N ALA A 217 -12.84 -12.42 4.14
CA ALA A 217 -13.63 -11.63 5.08
C ALA A 217 -14.67 -12.47 5.84
N ARG A 218 -15.12 -13.59 5.26
CA ARG A 218 -16.02 -14.56 5.89
C ARG A 218 -15.30 -15.67 6.66
N GLY A 219 -13.96 -15.63 6.71
CA GLY A 219 -13.15 -16.68 7.34
C GLY A 219 -13.11 -17.99 6.57
N HIS A 220 -13.44 -17.97 5.27
CA HIS A 220 -13.39 -19.13 4.39
C HIS A 220 -12.13 -19.11 3.53
N ASP A 221 -11.62 -20.29 3.19
CA ASP A 221 -10.60 -20.40 2.15
C ASP A 221 -11.21 -19.96 0.81
N PRO A 222 -10.55 -19.06 0.05
CA PRO A 222 -10.99 -18.62 -1.27
C PRO A 222 -11.35 -19.75 -2.23
N ARG A 223 -10.72 -20.93 -2.08
CA ARG A 223 -10.98 -22.10 -2.91
C ARG A 223 -12.37 -22.72 -2.71
N PHE A 224 -13.01 -22.45 -1.56
CA PHE A 224 -14.36 -22.93 -1.27
C PHE A 224 -15.45 -21.98 -1.80
N LEU A 225 -15.09 -20.80 -2.29
CA LEU A 225 -16.04 -19.91 -2.94
C LEU A 225 -16.07 -20.23 -4.42
N GLU A 226 -17.14 -20.89 -4.86
CA GLU A 226 -17.34 -21.20 -6.27
C GLU A 226 -17.39 -19.92 -7.11
N PRO A 227 -16.88 -19.95 -8.36
CA PRO A 227 -17.03 -18.85 -9.31
C PRO A 227 -18.49 -18.41 -9.47
N LEU A 228 -18.69 -17.18 -9.97
CA LEU A 228 -20.02 -16.73 -10.40
C LEU A 228 -20.44 -17.51 -11.65
N ASP A 229 -21.69 -17.97 -11.67
CA ASP A 229 -22.28 -18.55 -12.87
C ASP A 229 -22.61 -17.45 -13.92
N GLY A 230 -23.16 -17.87 -15.07
CA GLY A 230 -23.46 -16.94 -16.16
C GLY A 230 -24.54 -15.91 -15.81
N GLU A 231 -25.54 -16.28 -15.02
CA GLU A 231 -26.65 -15.40 -14.63
C GLU A 231 -26.17 -14.37 -13.62
N GLU A 232 -25.46 -14.83 -12.59
CA GLU A 232 -24.88 -13.98 -11.55
C GLU A 232 -23.86 -12.99 -12.15
N ARG A 233 -23.03 -13.45 -13.08
CA ARG A 233 -22.11 -12.58 -13.80
C ARG A 233 -22.85 -11.51 -14.60
N GLY A 234 -23.92 -11.88 -15.32
CA GLY A 234 -24.77 -10.92 -16.03
C GLY A 234 -25.42 -9.89 -15.10
N ALA A 235 -25.80 -10.31 -13.89
CA ALA A 235 -26.30 -9.41 -12.86
C ALA A 235 -25.24 -8.41 -12.38
N VAL A 236 -23.99 -8.86 -12.17
CA VAL A 236 -22.86 -7.98 -11.82
C VAL A 236 -22.60 -6.97 -12.95
N GLU A 237 -22.54 -7.41 -14.21
CA GLU A 237 -22.30 -6.56 -15.38
C GLU A 237 -23.38 -5.49 -15.57
N THR A 238 -24.61 -5.80 -15.17
CA THR A 238 -25.72 -4.84 -15.20
C THR A 238 -25.63 -3.84 -14.05
N ALA A 239 -25.31 -4.31 -12.84
CA ALA A 239 -25.30 -3.51 -11.62
C ALA A 239 -24.03 -2.63 -11.45
N TRP A 240 -22.92 -3.01 -12.09
CA TRP A 240 -21.65 -2.31 -12.03
C TRP A 240 -21.13 -1.97 -13.43
N ARG A 241 -21.09 -0.67 -13.74
CA ARG A 241 -20.66 -0.11 -15.05
C ARG A 241 -19.25 0.48 -15.02
N GLY A 242 -18.43 0.10 -14.05
CA GLY A 242 -17.12 0.71 -13.80
C GLY A 242 -17.10 1.65 -12.60
N GLY A 243 -15.91 2.19 -12.32
CA GLY A 243 -15.65 3.12 -11.22
C GLY A 243 -15.09 2.42 -9.98
N SER A 244 -15.82 2.49 -8.87
CA SER A 244 -15.32 2.02 -7.58
C SER A 244 -15.33 0.49 -7.48
N VAL A 245 -14.16 -0.10 -7.20
CA VAL A 245 -14.01 -1.53 -6.87
C VAL A 245 -14.73 -1.85 -5.56
N ARG A 246 -14.79 -0.91 -4.60
CA ARG A 246 -15.57 -1.11 -3.36
C ARG A 246 -17.06 -1.31 -3.65
N ARG A 247 -17.60 -0.60 -4.66
CA ARG A 247 -18.99 -0.79 -5.12
C ARG A 247 -19.14 -2.16 -5.77
N LEU A 248 -18.19 -2.57 -6.61
CA LEU A 248 -18.17 -3.92 -7.21
C LEU A 248 -18.20 -5.00 -6.12
N THR A 249 -17.34 -4.90 -5.09
CA THR A 249 -17.30 -5.86 -3.97
C THR A 249 -18.67 -5.99 -3.29
N ARG A 250 -19.35 -4.88 -3.00
CA ARG A 250 -20.70 -4.91 -2.39
C ARG A 250 -21.74 -5.60 -3.27
N VAL A 251 -21.68 -5.38 -4.58
CA VAL A 251 -22.59 -6.03 -5.55
C VAL A 251 -22.35 -7.54 -5.57
N VAL A 252 -21.10 -7.96 -5.70
CA VAL A 252 -20.72 -9.39 -5.71
C VAL A 252 -21.08 -10.05 -4.38
N GLU A 253 -20.80 -9.39 -3.26
CA GLU A 253 -21.12 -9.90 -1.93
C GLU A 253 -22.63 -10.13 -1.73
N ALA A 254 -23.46 -9.21 -2.21
CA ALA A 254 -24.91 -9.34 -2.16
C ALA A 254 -25.40 -10.56 -2.97
N ILE A 255 -24.85 -10.79 -4.17
CA ILE A 255 -25.19 -11.94 -5.02
C ILE A 255 -24.79 -13.25 -4.34
N VAL A 256 -23.54 -13.34 -3.86
CA VAL A 256 -23.04 -14.53 -3.15
C VAL A 256 -23.84 -14.81 -1.87
N ALA A 257 -24.31 -13.77 -1.17
CA ALA A 257 -25.17 -13.93 0.01
C ALA A 257 -26.56 -14.50 -0.33
N VAL A 258 -27.13 -14.16 -1.50
CA VAL A 258 -28.39 -14.74 -1.97
C VAL A 258 -28.20 -16.21 -2.34
N ARG A 259 -27.11 -16.56 -3.04
CA ARG A 259 -26.77 -17.96 -3.37
C ARG A 259 -26.77 -18.85 -2.13
N GLY A 260 -26.11 -18.42 -1.05
CA GLY A 260 -26.05 -19.18 0.20
C GLY A 260 -27.39 -19.34 0.94
N LYS A 261 -28.41 -18.54 0.61
CA LYS A 261 -29.77 -18.71 1.15
C LYS A 261 -30.63 -19.66 0.31
N VAL A 262 -30.32 -19.79 -0.97
CA VAL A 262 -31.06 -20.62 -1.94
C VAL A 262 -30.46 -22.03 -2.03
N ALA A 263 -29.17 -22.20 -1.74
CA ALA A 263 -28.53 -23.51 -1.68
C ALA A 263 -29.12 -24.36 -0.53
N PRO A 264 -29.56 -25.61 -0.79
CA PRO A 264 -30.10 -26.47 0.24
C PRO A 264 -29.05 -26.73 1.32
N ARG A 265 -29.42 -26.50 2.58
CA ARG A 265 -28.63 -26.94 3.74
C ARG A 265 -28.63 -28.48 3.74
N HIS A 266 -27.58 -29.08 3.22
CA HIS A 266 -27.30 -30.51 3.37
C HIS A 266 -26.52 -30.76 4.66
#